data_AF-A0A8J4QH93-F1
#
_entry.id   AF-A0A8J4QH93-F1
#
_cell.length_a   1.000
_cell.length_b   1.000
_cell.length_c   1.000
_cell.angle_alpha   90.00
_cell.angle_beta   90.00
_cell.angle_gamma   90.00
#
_symmetry.space_group_name_H-M   'P 1'
#
loop_
_entity.id
_entity.type
_entity.pdbx_description
1 polymer ?
#
loop_
_entity_poly.entity_id
_entity_poly.type
_entity_poly.pdbx_seq_one_letter_code
_entity_poly.pdbx_strand_id
1 'polypeptide(L)'
;MAFKVLFCSLALLLVSLLRFATFASCTTSPVTATAEVGKAFKEAEALLNWKASLDNQNKSLLSSWVGDRPCINWVGITCDDLELGVTRLNLSSFGLKGKMGNLSTMNLQNNELSGSIPREIGMMGKLYTLLLLNNNFSGSIPQEVGMMRSLNQLDLSNNSLIGPIPSSIGNLSELQQLYLYSNSISGSIPEELGFLKHLWVLQLLDNSLTGPIPASIGKMVELSDLKLSSNNLFGPIPTMIGNLTKLTTLTLFSNELSGSIPASIGNLTSLSLLNLYENQISGPIPTTIGNLTKLITL
;
A
#
# COMPACT_ATOMS: atom_id res chain seq x y z
N MET A 1 27.27 -47.17 7.84
CA MET A 1 26.92 -48.45 7.18
C MET A 1 25.40 -48.61 7.27
N ALA A 2 24.64 -48.21 6.25
CA ALA A 2 24.14 -49.07 5.15
C ALA A 2 23.18 -50.16 5.67
N PHE A 3 21.84 -50.00 5.57
CA PHE A 3 20.92 -50.31 4.45
C PHE A 3 20.36 -51.76 4.46
N LYS A 4 19.05 -51.88 4.15
CA LYS A 4 18.26 -53.06 3.69
C LYS A 4 17.68 -54.00 4.77
N VAL A 5 16.47 -54.60 4.68
CA VAL A 5 15.39 -54.75 3.67
C VAL A 5 14.18 -55.43 4.39
N LEU A 6 12.95 -54.90 4.31
CA LEU A 6 11.77 -55.40 3.57
C LEU A 6 11.25 -56.83 3.92
N PHE A 7 9.97 -56.97 4.32
CA PHE A 7 9.01 -58.06 4.01
C PHE A 7 7.59 -57.59 4.47
N CYS A 8 6.61 -57.29 3.59
CA CYS A 8 5.59 -58.20 2.99
C CYS A 8 4.89 -59.12 4.03
N SER A 9 3.58 -59.37 4.07
CA SER A 9 2.38 -59.00 3.30
C SER A 9 1.18 -59.76 3.92
N LEU A 10 -0.02 -59.19 3.82
CA LEU A 10 -1.38 -59.80 3.85
C LEU A 10 -1.60 -61.25 4.35
N ALA A 11 -2.59 -61.45 5.24
CA ALA A 11 -3.65 -62.45 5.05
C ALA A 11 -4.89 -62.17 5.93
N LEU A 12 -6.05 -62.19 5.28
CA LEU A 12 -7.41 -62.06 5.82
C LEU A 12 -7.94 -63.37 6.43
N LEU A 13 -8.94 -63.21 7.31
CA LEU A 13 -10.20 -63.98 7.47
C LEU A 13 -10.49 -64.63 8.83
N LEU A 14 -11.79 -64.51 9.18
CA LEU A 14 -12.59 -65.10 10.26
C LEU A 14 -12.64 -64.31 11.58
N VAL A 15 -13.72 -63.56 11.79
CA VAL A 15 -14.90 -63.99 12.57
C VAL A 15 -16.00 -62.93 12.45
N SER A 16 -17.22 -63.42 12.21
CA SER A 16 -18.47 -62.68 12.16
C SER A 16 -19.10 -62.54 13.55
N LEU A 17 -19.94 -61.51 13.69
CA LEU A 17 -21.06 -61.31 14.64
C LEU A 17 -20.89 -60.33 15.82
N LEU A 18 -21.91 -59.45 15.90
CA LEU A 18 -22.43 -58.64 17.03
C LEU A 18 -21.74 -57.28 17.29
N ARG A 19 -22.19 -56.19 16.65
CA ARG A 19 -23.32 -55.28 16.99
C ARG A 19 -23.06 -54.31 18.18
N PHE A 20 -23.05 -53.03 17.80
CA PHE A 20 -23.37 -51.79 18.54
C PHE A 20 -22.44 -51.32 19.66
N ALA A 21 -21.50 -50.45 19.29
CA ALA A 21 -21.18 -49.25 20.07
C ALA A 21 -20.89 -48.10 19.10
N THR A 22 -21.69 -47.04 19.18
CA THR A 22 -21.51 -45.79 18.45
C THR A 22 -20.22 -45.10 18.92
N PHE A 23 -19.17 -45.12 18.11
CA PHE A 23 -18.06 -44.19 18.26
C PHE A 23 -18.38 -42.92 17.49
N ALA A 24 -18.40 -41.79 18.20
CA ALA A 24 -18.27 -40.48 17.59
C ALA A 24 -16.90 -40.41 16.91
N SER A 25 -16.86 -40.49 15.59
CA SER A 25 -15.66 -40.15 14.83
C SER A 25 -15.53 -38.63 14.81
N CYS A 26 -14.54 -38.12 15.55
CA CYS A 26 -13.98 -36.81 15.30
C CYS A 26 -13.26 -36.88 13.94
N THR A 27 -13.91 -36.41 12.88
CA THR A 27 -13.25 -36.20 11.58
C THR A 27 -12.65 -34.81 11.56
N THR A 28 -11.40 -34.67 12.00
CA THR A 28 -10.57 -33.53 11.56
C THR A 28 -9.99 -33.89 10.19
N SER A 29 -10.49 -33.23 9.14
CA SER A 29 -10.00 -33.38 7.77
C SER A 29 -8.52 -32.97 7.65
N PRO A 30 -7.65 -33.76 6.98
CA PRO A 30 -6.23 -33.46 6.82
C PRO A 30 -5.91 -32.49 5.65
N VAL A 31 -6.91 -31.77 5.14
CA VAL A 31 -6.81 -31.04 3.86
C VAL A 31 -6.29 -29.60 4.03
N THR A 32 -6.25 -29.05 5.25
CA THR A 32 -5.79 -27.67 5.52
C THR A 32 -4.29 -27.54 5.79
N ALA A 33 -3.67 -28.51 6.46
CA ALA A 33 -2.27 -28.41 6.89
C ALA A 33 -1.23 -28.46 5.75
N THR A 34 -1.51 -29.17 4.65
CA THR A 34 -0.56 -29.35 3.54
C THR A 34 -0.50 -28.14 2.60
N ALA A 35 -1.60 -27.42 2.43
CA ALA A 35 -1.66 -26.21 1.60
C ALA A 35 -0.98 -25.02 2.28
N GLU A 36 -1.10 -24.90 3.60
CA GLU A 36 -0.52 -23.80 4.38
C GLU A 36 0.99 -23.94 4.55
N VAL A 37 1.50 -25.16 4.78
CA VAL A 37 2.96 -25.43 4.78
C VAL A 37 3.59 -25.11 3.42
N GLY A 38 2.88 -25.35 2.32
CA GLY A 38 3.34 -24.99 0.96
C GLY A 38 3.39 -23.48 0.70
N LYS A 39 2.69 -22.66 1.49
CA LYS A 39 2.68 -21.19 1.35
C LYS A 39 3.90 -20.56 1.99
N ALA A 40 4.22 -20.90 3.24
CA ALA A 40 5.43 -20.42 3.92
C ALA A 40 6.71 -20.75 3.13
N PHE A 41 6.76 -21.94 2.52
CA PHE A 41 7.90 -22.38 1.70
C PHE A 41 8.13 -21.46 0.48
N LYS A 42 7.05 -21.08 -0.23
CA LYS A 42 7.13 -20.16 -1.38
C LYS A 42 7.52 -18.74 -0.98
N GLU A 43 7.05 -18.28 0.20
CA GLU A 43 7.42 -16.97 0.74
C GLU A 43 8.90 -16.92 1.11
N ALA A 44 9.43 -17.99 1.73
CA ALA A 44 10.85 -18.12 2.08
C ALA A 44 11.74 -18.09 0.83
N GLU A 45 11.39 -18.85 -0.21
CA GLU A 45 12.13 -18.89 -1.47
C GLU A 45 12.18 -17.51 -2.13
N ALA A 46 11.05 -16.80 -2.16
CA ALA A 46 10.98 -15.47 -2.77
C ALA A 46 11.81 -14.42 -2.00
N LEU A 47 11.80 -14.49 -0.66
CA LEU A 47 12.64 -13.67 0.22
C LEU A 47 14.14 -13.96 0.07
N LEU A 48 14.53 -15.23 -0.11
CA LEU A 48 15.94 -15.59 -0.38
C LEU A 48 16.39 -15.13 -1.77
N ASN A 49 15.52 -15.24 -2.78
CA ASN A 49 15.78 -14.71 -4.12
C ASN A 49 15.95 -13.19 -4.09
N TRP A 50 15.15 -12.48 -3.28
CA TRP A 50 15.35 -11.05 -3.07
C TRP A 50 16.68 -10.75 -2.35
N LYS A 51 17.00 -11.46 -1.26
CA LYS A 51 18.30 -11.32 -0.57
C LYS A 51 19.48 -11.53 -1.53
N ALA A 52 19.36 -12.45 -2.48
CA ALA A 52 20.38 -12.69 -3.49
C ALA A 52 20.61 -11.48 -4.43
N SER A 53 19.58 -10.66 -4.63
CA SER A 53 19.61 -9.44 -5.45
C SER A 53 20.19 -8.21 -4.73
N LEU A 54 20.41 -8.28 -3.42
CA LEU A 54 21.01 -7.20 -2.63
C LEU A 54 22.53 -7.20 -2.79
N ASP A 55 23.17 -6.04 -2.60
CA ASP A 55 24.62 -5.95 -2.62
C ASP A 55 25.27 -6.83 -1.53
N ASN A 56 26.50 -7.29 -1.74
CA ASN A 56 27.14 -8.29 -0.86
C ASN A 56 27.28 -7.83 0.60
N GLN A 57 27.47 -6.53 0.86
CA GLN A 57 27.48 -6.01 2.23
C GLN A 57 26.11 -6.17 2.91
N ASN A 58 25.02 -6.02 2.16
CA ASN A 58 23.65 -6.13 2.65
C ASN A 58 23.24 -7.59 2.90
N LYS A 59 23.83 -8.55 2.17
CA LYS A 59 23.63 -9.98 2.43
C LYS A 59 24.06 -10.38 3.85
N SER A 60 25.05 -9.69 4.42
CA SER A 60 25.49 -9.91 5.80
C SER A 60 24.49 -9.37 6.84
N LEU A 61 23.79 -8.27 6.52
CA LEU A 61 22.74 -7.70 7.36
C LEU A 61 21.52 -8.63 7.48
N LEU A 62 21.25 -9.40 6.43
CA LEU A 62 20.23 -10.45 6.42
C LEU A 62 20.83 -11.84 6.67
N SER A 63 21.94 -11.94 7.42
CA SER A 63 22.64 -13.21 7.66
C SER A 63 21.75 -14.29 8.29
N SER A 64 20.75 -13.92 9.09
CA SER A 64 19.81 -14.89 9.68
C SER A 64 18.84 -15.51 8.67
N TRP A 65 18.74 -14.95 7.46
CA TRP A 65 17.87 -15.46 6.41
C TRP A 65 18.51 -16.68 5.74
N VAL A 66 18.30 -17.85 6.32
CA VAL A 66 18.80 -19.15 5.85
C VAL A 66 17.69 -20.19 5.99
N GLY A 67 17.60 -21.10 5.01
CA GLY A 67 16.64 -22.21 5.01
C GLY A 67 15.26 -21.83 4.51
N ASP A 68 14.26 -22.65 4.82
CA ASP A 68 12.88 -22.58 4.32
C ASP A 68 11.87 -22.14 5.38
N ARG A 69 12.34 -21.73 6.57
CA ARG A 69 11.52 -21.36 7.73
C ARG A 69 11.75 -19.90 8.15
N PRO A 70 11.09 -18.93 7.48
CA PRO A 70 11.30 -17.52 7.75
C PRO A 70 10.78 -17.08 9.13
N CYS A 71 9.84 -17.82 9.72
CA CYS A 71 9.18 -17.45 10.98
C CYS A 71 10.01 -17.71 12.25
N ILE A 72 11.10 -18.49 12.17
CA ILE A 72 11.83 -18.92 13.37
C ILE A 72 12.88 -17.88 13.80
N ASN A 73 13.67 -17.36 12.86
CA ASN A 73 14.86 -16.57 13.19
C ASN A 73 15.21 -15.48 12.18
N TRP A 74 14.40 -15.25 11.14
CA TRP A 74 14.73 -14.24 10.16
C TRP A 74 14.48 -12.84 10.70
N VAL A 75 15.50 -12.00 10.62
CA VAL A 75 15.42 -10.63 11.09
C VAL A 75 14.37 -9.87 10.28
N GLY A 76 13.56 -9.07 10.96
CA GLY A 76 12.52 -8.25 10.34
C GLY A 76 11.28 -9.02 9.90
N ILE A 77 11.19 -10.34 10.05
CA ILE A 77 10.01 -11.14 9.71
C ILE A 77 9.11 -11.31 10.94
N THR A 78 7.81 -11.16 10.75
CA THR A 78 6.76 -11.60 11.70
C THR A 78 5.80 -12.50 10.94
N CYS A 79 5.31 -13.55 11.60
CA CYS A 79 4.38 -14.50 11.02
C CYS A 79 3.02 -14.49 11.75
N ASP A 80 2.05 -15.22 11.21
CA ASP A 80 0.78 -15.46 11.89
C ASP A 80 0.98 -16.33 13.15
N ASP A 81 -0.06 -16.41 13.99
CA ASP A 81 -0.02 -17.13 15.28
C ASP A 81 0.28 -18.63 15.14
N LEU A 82 0.17 -19.17 13.92
CA LEU A 82 0.47 -20.57 13.61
C LEU A 82 1.86 -20.75 12.98
N GLU A 83 2.60 -19.65 12.74
CA GLU A 83 3.89 -19.64 12.02
C GLU A 83 3.82 -20.22 10.60
N LEU A 84 2.64 -20.20 9.99
CA LEU A 84 2.35 -20.79 8.68
C LEU A 84 2.41 -19.77 7.53
N GLY A 85 2.58 -18.48 7.83
CA GLY A 85 2.76 -17.45 6.82
C GLY A 85 3.36 -16.16 7.37
N VAL A 86 4.17 -15.48 6.55
CA VAL A 86 4.75 -14.18 6.85
C VAL A 86 3.65 -13.10 6.82
N THR A 87 3.42 -12.45 7.96
CA THR A 87 2.42 -11.39 8.16
C THR A 87 3.03 -9.99 8.25
N ARG A 88 4.34 -9.87 8.44
CA ARG A 88 5.06 -8.58 8.42
C ARG A 88 6.52 -8.79 8.00
N LEU A 89 7.03 -7.85 7.21
CA LEU A 89 8.45 -7.66 6.96
C LEU A 89 8.76 -6.21 7.30
N ASN A 90 9.69 -5.99 8.23
CA ASN A 90 10.16 -4.67 8.60
C ASN A 90 11.69 -4.65 8.56
N LEU A 91 12.23 -4.06 7.50
CA LEU A 91 13.67 -3.81 7.32
C LEU A 91 13.92 -2.31 7.12
N SER A 92 13.15 -1.47 7.81
CA SER A 92 13.31 -0.02 7.71
C SER A 92 14.67 0.42 8.25
N SER A 93 15.35 1.30 7.51
CA SER A 93 16.62 1.90 7.95
C SER A 93 17.77 0.89 8.16
N PHE A 94 17.69 -0.28 7.51
CA PHE A 94 18.75 -1.29 7.56
C PHE A 94 19.95 -0.90 6.66
N GLY A 95 19.83 0.15 5.83
CA GLY A 95 20.88 0.54 4.87
C GLY A 95 20.95 -0.40 3.67
N LEU A 96 19.85 -1.08 3.35
CA LEU A 96 19.78 -2.04 2.25
C LEU A 96 19.92 -1.31 0.90
N LYS A 97 20.77 -1.87 0.04
CA LYS A 97 21.00 -1.48 -1.36
C LYS A 97 20.77 -2.68 -2.28
N GLY A 98 20.10 -2.45 -3.39
CA GLY A 98 19.77 -3.49 -4.38
C GLY A 98 18.40 -3.27 -5.02
N LYS A 99 17.90 -4.30 -5.70
CA LYS A 99 16.57 -4.28 -6.35
C LYS A 99 15.51 -4.92 -5.47
N MET A 100 14.25 -4.62 -5.74
CA MET A 100 13.11 -5.27 -5.08
C MET A 100 12.74 -6.61 -5.74
N GLY A 101 12.40 -7.62 -4.93
CA GLY A 101 11.90 -8.92 -5.35
C GLY A 101 10.48 -9.18 -4.84
N ASN A 102 9.91 -10.35 -5.18
CA ASN A 102 8.55 -10.74 -4.75
C ASN A 102 8.53 -11.06 -3.27
N LEU A 103 8.12 -10.13 -2.40
CA LEU A 103 7.96 -10.41 -0.97
C LEU A 103 6.50 -10.23 -0.57
N SER A 104 6.12 -10.74 0.60
CA SER A 104 4.70 -10.91 0.99
C SER A 104 4.23 -10.00 2.12
N THR A 105 5.10 -9.18 2.69
CA THR A 105 4.77 -8.00 3.52
C THR A 105 5.92 -7.01 3.44
N MET A 106 5.71 -5.69 3.64
CA MET A 106 6.80 -4.76 3.30
C MET A 106 6.74 -3.37 3.96
N ASN A 107 7.54 -3.21 5.00
CA ASN A 107 8.12 -1.92 5.37
C ASN A 107 9.63 -1.94 5.02
N LEU A 108 9.98 -1.27 3.92
CA LEU A 108 11.36 -1.09 3.44
C LEU A 108 11.78 0.38 3.42
N GLN A 109 11.10 1.22 4.19
CA GLN A 109 11.35 2.65 4.17
C GLN A 109 12.77 3.02 4.65
N ASN A 110 13.28 4.16 4.18
CA ASN A 110 14.60 4.70 4.54
C ASN A 110 15.74 3.73 4.19
N ASN A 111 15.78 3.25 2.96
CA ASN A 111 16.87 2.43 2.44
C ASN A 111 17.40 3.05 1.13
N GLU A 112 18.34 2.37 0.47
CA GLU A 112 18.85 2.76 -0.85
C GLU A 112 18.40 1.75 -1.93
N LEU A 113 17.18 1.22 -1.80
CA LEU A 113 16.63 0.28 -2.78
C LEU A 113 16.33 1.03 -4.09
N SER A 114 16.59 0.38 -5.21
CA SER A 114 16.50 0.99 -6.54
C SER A 114 15.87 0.05 -7.57
N GLY A 115 15.68 0.57 -8.79
CA GLY A 115 14.95 -0.12 -9.86
C GLY A 115 13.46 0.15 -9.80
N SER A 116 12.67 -0.59 -10.58
CA SER A 116 11.22 -0.41 -10.66
C SER A 116 10.46 -1.24 -9.63
N ILE A 117 9.28 -0.77 -9.23
CA ILE A 117 8.32 -1.57 -8.47
C ILE A 117 7.82 -2.69 -9.41
N PRO A 118 8.03 -3.98 -9.06
CA PRO A 118 7.62 -5.09 -9.92
C PRO A 118 6.09 -5.23 -9.94
N ARG A 119 5.52 -5.60 -11.10
CA ARG A 119 4.07 -5.84 -11.26
C ARG A 119 3.56 -6.94 -10.33
N GLU A 120 4.42 -7.88 -9.98
CA GLU A 120 4.13 -8.99 -9.08
C GLU A 120 3.77 -8.52 -7.65
N ILE A 121 4.02 -7.25 -7.29
CA ILE A 121 3.50 -6.63 -6.05
C ILE A 121 1.97 -6.83 -5.91
N GLY A 122 1.23 -6.82 -7.02
CA GLY A 122 -0.22 -7.03 -7.02
C GLY A 122 -0.66 -8.41 -6.52
N MET A 123 0.26 -9.38 -6.46
CA MET A 123 -0.02 -10.71 -5.90
C MET A 123 -0.13 -10.69 -4.36
N MET A 124 0.29 -9.61 -3.70
CA MET A 124 0.21 -9.41 -2.25
C MET A 124 -1.19 -8.97 -1.80
N GLY A 125 -2.24 -9.66 -2.22
CA GLY A 125 -3.64 -9.26 -2.00
C GLY A 125 -4.09 -9.13 -0.54
N LYS A 126 -3.34 -9.70 0.41
CA LYS A 126 -3.59 -9.63 1.86
C LYS A 126 -2.80 -8.51 2.56
N LEU A 127 -1.97 -7.76 1.84
CA LEU A 127 -1.13 -6.74 2.45
C LEU A 127 -1.98 -5.61 3.03
N TYR A 128 -1.72 -5.25 4.29
CA TYR A 128 -2.40 -4.14 4.96
C TYR A 128 -1.65 -2.81 4.82
N THR A 129 -0.31 -2.83 4.82
CA THR A 129 0.52 -1.62 4.63
C THR A 129 1.68 -1.89 3.68
N LEU A 130 1.91 -0.99 2.73
CA LEU A 130 3.08 -0.97 1.84
C LEU A 130 3.83 0.34 2.02
N LEU A 131 5.01 0.27 2.66
CA LEU A 131 5.84 1.45 2.96
C LEU A 131 7.19 1.34 2.25
N LEU A 132 7.34 2.11 1.16
CA LEU A 132 8.54 2.17 0.32
C LEU A 132 9.19 3.57 0.33
N LEU A 133 8.72 4.48 1.17
CA LEU A 133 9.22 5.86 1.23
C LEU A 133 10.73 5.96 1.49
N ASN A 134 11.33 7.05 1.00
CA ASN A 134 12.76 7.35 1.15
C ASN A 134 13.63 6.20 0.62
N ASN A 135 13.50 5.94 -0.68
CA ASN A 135 14.33 5.01 -1.45
C ASN A 135 14.68 5.63 -2.80
N ASN A 136 15.26 4.85 -3.71
CA ASN A 136 15.60 5.27 -5.07
C ASN A 136 14.82 4.47 -6.13
N PHE A 137 13.56 4.12 -5.84
CA PHE A 137 12.68 3.45 -6.80
C PHE A 137 12.41 4.37 -8.00
N SER A 138 12.36 3.79 -9.18
CA SER A 138 12.22 4.48 -10.48
C SER A 138 11.20 3.78 -11.36
N GLY A 139 10.93 4.30 -12.55
CA GLY A 139 9.89 3.77 -13.42
C GLY A 139 8.48 4.10 -12.91
N SER A 140 7.45 3.49 -13.51
CA SER A 140 6.06 3.77 -13.18
C SER A 140 5.53 2.91 -12.04
N ILE A 141 4.54 3.44 -11.32
CA ILE A 141 3.71 2.64 -10.41
C ILE A 141 2.94 1.60 -11.26
N PRO A 142 3.09 0.28 -11.01
CA PRO A 142 2.41 -0.73 -11.80
C PRO A 142 0.90 -0.73 -11.52
N GLN A 143 0.09 -0.95 -12.57
CA GLN A 143 -1.37 -1.02 -12.43
C GLN A 143 -1.81 -2.15 -11.49
N GLU A 144 -1.00 -3.19 -11.35
CA GLU A 144 -1.23 -4.35 -10.49
C GLU A 144 -1.31 -3.99 -9.00
N VAL A 145 -0.81 -2.81 -8.58
CA VAL A 145 -1.05 -2.27 -7.23
C VAL A 145 -2.55 -2.27 -6.90
N GLY A 146 -3.41 -1.99 -7.87
CA GLY A 146 -4.88 -2.02 -7.71
C GLY A 146 -5.48 -3.40 -7.40
N MET A 147 -4.68 -4.48 -7.41
CA MET A 147 -5.11 -5.83 -7.01
C MET A 147 -5.04 -6.03 -5.48
N MET A 148 -4.34 -5.15 -4.75
CA MET A 148 -4.05 -5.28 -3.32
C MET A 148 -5.22 -4.78 -2.45
N ARG A 149 -6.41 -5.35 -2.62
CA ARG A 149 -7.67 -4.81 -2.05
C ARG A 149 -7.74 -4.68 -0.53
N SER A 150 -6.86 -5.37 0.22
CA SER A 150 -6.78 -5.25 1.68
C SER A 150 -5.89 -4.08 2.15
N LEU A 151 -5.27 -3.36 1.22
CA LEU A 151 -4.29 -2.33 1.52
C LEU A 151 -4.96 -1.11 2.12
N ASN A 152 -4.49 -0.73 3.30
CA ASN A 152 -4.97 0.39 4.08
C ASN A 152 -4.05 1.61 3.98
N GLN A 153 -2.74 1.39 3.91
CA GLN A 153 -1.75 2.45 3.74
C GLN A 153 -0.79 2.11 2.59
N LEU A 154 -0.67 3.05 1.65
CA LEU A 154 0.28 3.01 0.55
C LEU A 154 1.17 4.26 0.62
N ASP A 155 2.45 4.05 0.88
CA ASP A 155 3.44 5.13 0.92
C ASP A 155 4.59 4.84 -0.04
N LEU A 156 4.63 5.58 -1.14
CA LEU A 156 5.66 5.55 -2.18
C LEU A 156 6.41 6.89 -2.27
N SER A 157 6.29 7.75 -1.27
CA SER A 157 6.86 9.09 -1.28
C SER A 157 8.39 9.11 -1.30
N ASN A 158 8.99 10.25 -1.68
CA ASN A 158 10.45 10.44 -1.70
C ASN A 158 11.20 9.32 -2.44
N ASN A 159 10.87 9.17 -3.72
CA ASN A 159 11.51 8.24 -4.66
C ASN A 159 11.73 8.96 -6.01
N SER A 160 12.14 8.23 -7.04
CA SER A 160 12.28 8.73 -8.42
C SER A 160 11.22 8.15 -9.37
N LEU A 161 10.00 7.90 -8.87
CA LEU A 161 8.91 7.33 -9.67
C LEU A 161 8.44 8.31 -10.75
N ILE A 162 8.09 7.79 -11.92
CA ILE A 162 7.66 8.56 -13.10
C ILE A 162 6.33 8.04 -13.66
N GLY A 163 5.80 8.72 -14.67
CA GLY A 163 4.57 8.29 -15.34
C GLY A 163 3.31 8.55 -14.51
N PRO A 164 2.13 8.11 -14.98
CA PRO A 164 0.86 8.44 -14.36
C PRO A 164 0.56 7.64 -13.09
N ILE A 165 -0.27 8.23 -12.23
CA ILE A 165 -0.99 7.51 -11.17
C ILE A 165 -1.94 6.51 -11.87
N PRO A 166 -1.81 5.19 -11.65
CA PRO A 166 -2.71 4.22 -12.27
C PRO A 166 -4.13 4.38 -11.74
N SER A 167 -5.13 4.42 -12.63
CA SER A 167 -6.56 4.48 -12.24
C SER A 167 -6.98 3.27 -11.41
N SER A 168 -6.28 2.13 -11.54
CA SER A 168 -6.49 0.93 -10.74
C SER A 168 -6.28 1.13 -9.25
N ILE A 169 -5.59 2.18 -8.80
CA ILE A 169 -5.53 2.55 -7.37
C ILE A 169 -6.92 2.80 -6.81
N GLY A 170 -7.88 3.26 -7.62
CA GLY A 170 -9.28 3.40 -7.21
C GLY A 170 -9.97 2.09 -6.78
N ASN A 171 -9.38 0.92 -7.07
CA ASN A 171 -9.90 -0.38 -6.63
C ASN A 171 -9.53 -0.74 -5.18
N LEU A 172 -8.67 0.05 -4.53
CA LEU A 172 -8.20 -0.20 -3.16
C LEU A 172 -9.24 0.27 -2.13
N SER A 173 -10.39 -0.42 -2.06
CA SER A 173 -11.55 0.03 -1.29
C SER A 173 -11.26 0.31 0.19
N GLU A 174 -10.30 -0.41 0.79
CA GLU A 174 -9.90 -0.28 2.20
C GLU A 174 -8.83 0.81 2.46
N LEU A 175 -8.37 1.50 1.40
CA LEU A 175 -7.27 2.45 1.50
C LEU A 175 -7.72 3.70 2.28
N GLN A 176 -6.92 4.02 3.29
CA GLN A 176 -7.12 5.13 4.20
C GLN A 176 -6.07 6.23 4.01
N GLN A 177 -4.85 5.86 3.60
CA GLN A 177 -3.74 6.78 3.45
C GLN A 177 -2.98 6.51 2.16
N LEU A 178 -2.84 7.55 1.33
CA LEU A 178 -2.08 7.52 0.09
C LEU A 178 -1.05 8.65 0.06
N TYR A 179 0.23 8.27 0.06
CA TYR A 179 1.37 9.19 -0.03
C TYR A 179 2.18 8.88 -1.29
N LEU A 180 2.18 9.82 -2.24
CA LEU A 180 2.95 9.74 -3.49
C LEU A 180 3.86 10.98 -3.68
N TYR A 181 4.03 11.78 -2.64
CA TYR A 181 4.71 13.06 -2.73
C TYR A 181 6.21 12.95 -3.00
N SER A 182 6.83 14.03 -3.50
CA SER A 182 8.26 14.12 -3.81
C SER A 182 8.74 12.98 -4.71
N ASN A 183 8.16 12.93 -5.92
CA ASN A 183 8.53 12.04 -7.01
C ASN A 183 8.52 12.85 -8.32
N SER A 184 8.59 12.18 -9.47
CA SER A 184 8.45 12.76 -10.81
C SER A 184 7.19 12.23 -11.53
N ILE A 185 6.12 11.95 -10.77
CA ILE A 185 4.85 11.41 -11.30
C ILE A 185 4.19 12.48 -12.16
N SER A 186 3.67 12.08 -13.32
CA SER A 186 3.11 12.97 -14.33
C SER A 186 1.68 12.60 -14.72
N GLY A 187 1.07 13.36 -15.65
CA GLY A 187 -0.31 13.11 -16.08
C GLY A 187 -1.35 13.58 -15.06
N SER A 188 -2.62 13.27 -15.31
CA SER A 188 -3.74 13.75 -14.49
C SER A 188 -4.00 12.90 -13.26
N ILE A 189 -4.56 13.53 -12.22
CA ILE A 189 -5.15 12.83 -11.08
C ILE A 189 -6.35 12.01 -11.59
N PRO A 190 -6.36 10.67 -11.46
CA PRO A 190 -7.44 9.82 -11.99
C PRO A 190 -8.77 10.08 -11.27
N GLU A 191 -9.88 10.09 -12.01
CA GLU A 191 -11.20 10.26 -11.41
C GLU A 191 -11.56 9.12 -10.45
N GLU A 192 -11.01 7.93 -10.70
CA GLU A 192 -11.21 6.70 -9.93
C GLU A 192 -10.70 6.80 -8.50
N LEU A 193 -9.80 7.74 -8.18
CA LEU A 193 -9.45 8.01 -6.77
C LEU A 193 -10.69 8.40 -5.94
N GLY A 194 -11.70 9.00 -6.57
CA GLY A 194 -12.99 9.29 -5.93
C GLY A 194 -13.79 8.06 -5.46
N PHE A 195 -13.36 6.84 -5.80
CA PHE A 195 -13.93 5.59 -5.29
C PHE A 195 -13.41 5.20 -3.91
N LEU A 196 -12.31 5.80 -3.43
CA LEU A 196 -11.67 5.51 -2.15
C LEU A 196 -12.43 6.15 -0.98
N LYS A 197 -13.53 5.53 -0.54
CA LYS A 197 -14.46 6.11 0.45
C LYS A 197 -13.89 6.25 1.86
N HIS A 198 -12.88 5.46 2.20
CA HIS A 198 -12.25 5.48 3.52
C HIS A 198 -10.98 6.34 3.57
N LEU A 199 -10.60 6.97 2.46
CA LEU A 199 -9.37 7.77 2.38
C LEU A 199 -9.49 9.03 3.22
N TRP A 200 -8.60 9.17 4.21
CA TRP A 200 -8.51 10.36 5.06
C TRP A 200 -7.23 11.18 4.84
N VAL A 201 -6.21 10.61 4.18
CA VAL A 201 -5.01 11.31 3.71
C VAL A 201 -4.78 11.08 2.22
N LEU A 202 -4.62 12.17 1.47
CA LEU A 202 -4.14 12.18 0.10
C LEU A 202 -3.04 13.23 -0.07
N GLN A 203 -1.80 12.77 -0.24
CA GLN A 203 -0.64 13.64 -0.44
C GLN A 203 0.06 13.33 -1.76
N LEU A 204 -0.05 14.26 -2.71
CA LEU A 204 0.49 14.19 -4.07
C LEU A 204 1.46 15.35 -4.38
N LEU A 205 1.83 16.14 -3.38
CA LEU A 205 2.69 17.32 -3.54
C LEU A 205 4.07 17.00 -4.12
N ASP A 206 4.72 18.01 -4.69
CA ASP A 206 6.08 17.91 -5.27
C ASP A 206 6.19 16.79 -6.32
N ASN A 207 5.41 16.94 -7.39
CA ASN A 207 5.39 16.06 -8.55
C ASN A 207 5.24 16.89 -9.83
N SER A 208 4.99 16.25 -10.98
CA SER A 208 4.71 16.88 -12.27
C SER A 208 3.30 16.58 -12.77
N LEU A 209 2.33 16.46 -11.84
CA LEU A 209 0.93 16.18 -12.19
C LEU A 209 0.34 17.35 -12.96
N THR A 210 -0.45 17.04 -13.99
CA THR A 210 -1.10 18.01 -14.87
C THR A 210 -2.63 17.83 -14.85
N GLY A 211 -3.36 18.63 -15.62
CA GLY A 211 -4.82 18.50 -15.72
C GLY A 211 -5.57 19.19 -14.58
N PRO A 212 -6.91 19.14 -14.61
CA PRO A 212 -7.72 19.69 -13.55
C PRO A 212 -7.75 18.79 -12.31
N ILE A 213 -8.02 19.40 -11.15
CA ILE A 213 -8.42 18.66 -9.96
C ILE A 213 -9.79 18.01 -10.24
N PRO A 214 -9.91 16.67 -10.25
CA PRO A 214 -11.14 16.02 -10.65
C PRO A 214 -12.27 16.29 -9.64
N ALA A 215 -13.47 16.53 -10.15
CA ALA A 215 -14.68 16.70 -9.35
C ALA A 215 -14.94 15.53 -8.39
N SER A 216 -14.49 14.33 -8.76
CA SER A 216 -14.65 13.11 -7.97
C SER A 216 -13.95 13.17 -6.61
N ILE A 217 -13.01 14.10 -6.41
CA ILE A 217 -12.34 14.32 -5.12
C ILE A 217 -13.35 14.58 -3.99
N GLY A 218 -14.43 15.31 -4.29
CA GLY A 218 -15.51 15.60 -3.34
C GLY A 218 -16.36 14.39 -2.95
N LYS A 219 -16.07 13.20 -3.49
CA LYS A 219 -16.72 11.95 -3.11
C LYS A 219 -15.99 11.19 -1.99
N MET A 220 -14.79 11.64 -1.59
CA MET A 220 -13.98 11.07 -0.51
C MET A 220 -14.24 11.81 0.81
N VAL A 221 -15.46 11.67 1.33
CA VAL A 221 -15.98 12.49 2.45
C VAL A 221 -15.23 12.33 3.78
N GLU A 222 -14.38 11.31 3.88
CA GLU A 222 -13.50 11.06 5.04
C GLU A 222 -12.18 11.85 4.99
N LEU A 223 -11.87 12.53 3.87
CA LEU A 223 -10.64 13.29 3.72
C LEU A 223 -10.48 14.36 4.81
N SER A 224 -9.32 14.30 5.46
CA SER A 224 -8.89 15.23 6.51
C SER A 224 -7.62 16.00 6.11
N ASP A 225 -6.78 15.41 5.25
CA ASP A 225 -5.55 16.02 4.73
C ASP A 225 -5.46 15.84 3.21
N LEU A 226 -5.49 16.96 2.48
CA LEU A 226 -5.36 17.01 1.03
C LEU A 226 -4.23 17.97 0.63
N LYS A 227 -3.14 17.41 0.10
CA LYS A 227 -1.97 18.18 -0.34
C LYS A 227 -1.66 17.91 -1.80
N LEU A 228 -1.86 18.90 -2.65
CA LEU A 228 -1.62 18.86 -4.09
C LEU A 228 -0.65 19.96 -4.56
N SER A 229 0.03 20.62 -3.63
CA SER A 229 0.95 21.73 -3.92
C SER A 229 2.15 21.33 -4.77
N SER A 230 2.81 22.30 -5.39
CA SER A 230 4.03 22.08 -6.20
C SER A 230 3.81 21.05 -7.32
N ASN A 231 2.84 21.32 -8.18
CA ASN A 231 2.51 20.53 -9.37
C ASN A 231 2.19 21.46 -10.55
N ASN A 232 1.72 20.92 -11.67
CA ASN A 232 1.27 21.64 -12.86
C ASN A 232 -0.25 21.52 -13.06
N LEU A 233 -1.02 21.47 -11.97
CA LEU A 233 -2.49 21.36 -12.03
C LEU A 233 -3.10 22.67 -12.50
N PHE A 234 -4.11 22.62 -13.38
CA PHE A 234 -4.72 23.80 -13.98
C PHE A 234 -6.25 23.79 -13.92
N GLY A 235 -6.88 24.91 -14.28
CA GLY A 235 -8.33 25.06 -14.24
C GLY A 235 -8.86 25.39 -12.84
N PRO A 236 -10.18 25.44 -12.65
CA PRO A 236 -10.78 25.89 -11.40
C PRO A 236 -10.70 24.86 -10.28
N ILE A 237 -10.64 25.36 -9.04
CA ILE A 237 -10.89 24.53 -7.86
C ILE A 237 -12.35 24.01 -7.94
N PRO A 238 -12.59 22.69 -7.99
CA PRO A 238 -13.93 22.15 -8.16
C PRO A 238 -14.82 22.49 -6.96
N THR A 239 -16.05 22.92 -7.21
CA THR A 239 -17.02 23.27 -6.15
C THR A 239 -17.31 22.09 -5.21
N MET A 240 -17.19 20.86 -5.71
CA MET A 240 -17.31 19.60 -4.97
C MET A 240 -16.32 19.49 -3.80
N ILE A 241 -15.24 20.28 -3.76
CA ILE A 241 -14.32 20.29 -2.62
C ILE A 241 -15.04 20.63 -1.31
N GLY A 242 -16.11 21.44 -1.36
CA GLY A 242 -16.93 21.79 -0.20
C GLY A 242 -17.70 20.63 0.44
N ASN A 243 -17.68 19.43 -0.17
CA ASN A 243 -18.24 18.22 0.44
C ASN A 243 -17.31 17.61 1.50
N LEU A 244 -16.03 17.98 1.52
CA LEU A 244 -15.00 17.42 2.38
C LEU A 244 -15.04 18.03 3.79
N THR A 245 -16.18 17.97 4.48
CA THR A 245 -16.41 18.68 5.76
C THR A 245 -15.46 18.28 6.91
N LYS A 246 -14.77 17.14 6.78
CA LYS A 246 -13.71 16.68 7.71
C LYS A 246 -12.32 17.25 7.40
N LEU A 247 -12.16 17.98 6.29
CA LEU A 247 -10.87 18.50 5.84
C LEU A 247 -10.33 19.52 6.84
N THR A 248 -9.10 19.28 7.29
CA THR A 248 -8.34 20.13 8.21
C THR A 248 -7.22 20.86 7.49
N THR A 249 -6.64 20.22 6.48
CA THR A 249 -5.51 20.74 5.70
C THR A 249 -5.83 20.67 4.21
N LEU A 250 -5.71 21.82 3.54
CA LEU A 250 -5.82 21.95 2.09
C LEU A 250 -4.66 22.79 1.55
N THR A 251 -3.70 22.16 0.89
CA THR A 251 -2.60 22.86 0.21
C THR A 251 -2.65 22.66 -1.30
N LEU A 252 -2.82 23.76 -2.03
CA LEU A 252 -2.86 23.80 -3.49
C LEU A 252 -1.83 24.78 -4.07
N PHE A 253 -0.94 25.33 -3.25
CA PHE A 253 0.02 26.35 -3.66
C PHE A 253 1.01 25.87 -4.73
N SER A 254 1.63 26.79 -5.46
CA SER A 254 2.58 26.49 -6.55
C SER A 254 1.98 25.53 -7.59
N ASN A 255 0.90 25.96 -8.23
CA ASN A 255 0.22 25.28 -9.34
C ASN A 255 -0.21 26.32 -10.40
N GLU A 256 -0.97 25.88 -11.41
CA GLU A 256 -1.53 26.72 -12.48
C GLU A 256 -3.06 26.87 -12.35
N LEU A 257 -3.61 26.74 -11.13
CA LEU A 257 -5.06 26.81 -10.90
C LEU A 257 -5.59 28.20 -11.19
N SER A 258 -6.77 28.27 -11.83
CA SER A 258 -7.37 29.52 -12.30
C SER A 258 -8.83 29.67 -11.83
N GLY A 259 -9.51 30.74 -12.23
CA GLY A 259 -10.88 31.02 -11.78
C GLY A 259 -10.94 31.53 -10.34
N SER A 260 -12.14 31.55 -9.76
CA SER A 260 -12.36 32.04 -8.39
C SER A 260 -12.37 30.94 -7.34
N ILE A 261 -12.07 31.33 -6.09
CA ILE A 261 -12.25 30.43 -4.94
C ILE A 261 -13.74 30.12 -4.82
N PRO A 262 -14.17 28.84 -4.91
CA PRO A 262 -15.58 28.50 -4.88
C PRO A 262 -16.18 28.82 -3.50
N ALA A 263 -17.38 29.39 -3.48
CA ALA A 263 -18.07 29.73 -2.22
C ALA A 263 -18.30 28.50 -1.31
N SER A 264 -18.32 27.29 -1.89
CA SER A 264 -18.41 26.03 -1.15
C SER A 264 -17.20 25.76 -0.24
N ILE A 265 -16.08 26.49 -0.39
CA ILE A 265 -14.95 26.44 0.56
C ILE A 265 -15.41 26.72 2.00
N GLY A 266 -16.42 27.59 2.18
CA GLY A 266 -16.98 27.92 3.48
C GLY A 266 -17.72 26.78 4.18
N ASN A 267 -17.94 25.64 3.50
CA ASN A 267 -18.50 24.44 4.12
C ASN A 267 -17.45 23.63 4.90
N LEU A 268 -16.15 23.91 4.70
CA LEU A 268 -15.04 23.19 5.31
C LEU A 268 -14.79 23.63 6.76
N THR A 269 -15.81 23.58 7.60
CA THR A 269 -15.78 24.12 8.97
C THR A 269 -14.72 23.49 9.90
N SER A 270 -14.10 22.38 9.49
CA SER A 270 -12.97 21.75 10.18
C SER A 270 -11.59 22.29 9.75
N LEU A 271 -11.53 23.12 8.70
CA LEU A 271 -10.29 23.54 8.06
C LEU A 271 -9.47 24.46 8.96
N SER A 272 -8.22 24.08 9.20
CA SER A 272 -7.24 24.84 9.97
C SER A 272 -6.15 25.46 9.10
N LEU A 273 -5.86 24.86 7.95
CA LEU A 273 -4.87 25.34 7.01
C LEU A 273 -5.44 25.34 5.61
N LEU A 274 -5.53 26.53 5.02
CA LEU A 274 -5.79 26.75 3.60
C LEU A 274 -4.56 27.42 3.00
N ASN A 275 -4.02 26.88 1.91
CA ASN A 275 -2.91 27.54 1.22
C ASN A 275 -3.08 27.44 -0.29
N LEU A 276 -3.23 28.60 -0.94
CA LEU A 276 -3.54 28.74 -2.36
C LEU A 276 -2.55 29.65 -3.12
N TYR A 277 -1.46 30.12 -2.50
CA TYR A 277 -0.53 31.08 -3.14
C TYR A 277 0.15 30.49 -4.38
N GLU A 278 0.79 31.33 -5.21
CA GLU A 278 1.45 30.89 -6.46
C GLU A 278 0.51 30.05 -7.36
N ASN A 279 -0.64 30.65 -7.67
CA ASN A 279 -1.60 30.16 -8.65
C ASN A 279 -2.09 31.34 -9.51
N GLN A 280 -2.99 31.07 -10.45
CA GLN A 280 -3.67 32.05 -11.31
C GLN A 280 -5.10 32.35 -10.83
N ILE A 281 -5.36 32.19 -9.53
CA ILE A 281 -6.67 32.43 -8.91
C ILE A 281 -7.02 33.92 -9.00
N SER A 282 -8.29 34.20 -9.31
CA SER A 282 -8.82 35.55 -9.55
C SER A 282 -10.19 35.75 -8.90
N GLY A 283 -10.74 36.95 -8.97
CA GLY A 283 -12.01 37.29 -8.34
C GLY A 283 -11.92 37.51 -6.82
N PRO A 284 -13.04 37.84 -6.17
CA PRO A 284 -13.05 38.16 -4.75
C PRO A 284 -12.88 36.91 -3.89
N ILE A 285 -12.33 37.10 -2.69
CA ILE A 285 -12.40 36.08 -1.63
C ILE A 285 -13.89 35.93 -1.25
N PRO A 286 -14.47 34.71 -1.32
CA PRO A 286 -15.88 34.51 -1.02
C PRO A 286 -16.15 34.82 0.45
N THR A 287 -17.25 35.53 0.72
CA THR A 287 -17.64 35.90 2.11
C THR A 287 -17.88 34.68 3.00
N THR A 288 -18.20 33.54 2.40
CA THR A 288 -18.34 32.25 3.10
C THR A 288 -17.06 31.76 3.75
N ILE A 289 -15.88 32.30 3.41
CA ILE A 289 -14.64 32.03 4.13
C ILE A 289 -14.73 32.39 5.63
N GLY A 290 -15.60 33.34 5.98
CA GLY A 290 -15.89 33.70 7.37
C GLY A 290 -16.52 32.58 8.21
N ASN A 291 -17.02 31.51 7.58
CA ASN A 291 -17.54 30.33 8.26
C ASN A 291 -16.43 29.40 8.79
N LEU A 292 -15.18 29.58 8.35
CA LEU A 292 -14.04 28.73 8.70
C LEU A 292 -13.46 29.10 10.07
N THR A 293 -14.23 28.86 11.12
CA THR A 293 -13.91 29.30 12.49
C THR A 293 -12.67 28.64 13.09
N LYS A 294 -12.18 27.53 12.52
CA LYS A 294 -10.96 26.83 12.93
C LYS A 294 -9.73 27.23 12.12
N LEU A 295 -9.85 28.13 11.15
CA LEU A 295 -8.76 28.51 10.26
C LEU A 295 -7.68 29.26 11.03
N ILE A 296 -6.45 28.73 10.99
CA ILE A 296 -5.26 29.30 11.65
C ILE A 296 -4.36 29.95 10.60
N THR A 297 -4.21 29.30 9.44
CA THR A 297 -3.35 29.73 8.35
C THR A 297 -4.16 29.81 7.05
N LEU A 298 -4.02 30.94 6.33
CA LEU A 298 -4.69 31.25 5.06
C LEU A 298 -3.68 31.77 4.03
#